data_AF-A0A7V1QAM9-F1
#
_entry.id   AF-A0A7V1QAM9-F1
#
_cell.length_a   1.000
_cell.length_b   1.000
_cell.length_c   1.000
_cell.angle_alpha   90.00
_cell.angle_beta   90.00
_cell.angle_gamma   90.00
#
_symmetry.space_group_name_H-M   'P 1'
#
loop_
_entity.id
_entity.type
_entity.pdbx_description
1 polymer ?
#
loop_
_entity_poly.entity_id
_entity_poly.type
_entity_poly.pdbx_seq_one_letter_code
_entity_poly.pdbx_strand_id
1 'polypeptide(L)' 'MHKPIKYVEKALTYVARAAWFVFERLNRIRPNPSFTPKWSDRPLLKSYEKVKPPLGWPRTT' A
#
# COMPACT_ATOMS: atom_id res chain seq x y z
N MET A 1 28.97 -9.06 -28.17
CA MET A 1 27.53 -9.41 -28.22
C MET A 1 27.10 -9.97 -26.88
N HIS A 2 25.97 -9.52 -26.32
CA HIS A 2 25.40 -10.17 -25.14
C HIS A 2 24.85 -11.54 -25.51
N LYS A 3 25.01 -12.53 -24.61
CA LYS A 3 24.44 -13.86 -24.79
C LYS A 3 22.92 -13.74 -24.95
N PRO A 4 22.28 -14.47 -25.87
CA PRO A 4 20.84 -14.35 -26.14
C PRO A 4 19.98 -14.51 -24.88
N ILE A 5 20.42 -15.34 -23.94
CA ILE A 5 19.78 -15.52 -22.62
C ILE A 5 19.63 -14.21 -21.82
N LYS A 6 20.53 -13.24 -21.99
CA LYS A 6 20.46 -11.96 -21.26
C LYS A 6 19.29 -11.09 -21.70
N TYR A 7 18.84 -11.21 -22.95
CA TYR A 7 17.62 -10.53 -23.40
C TYR A 7 16.38 -11.16 -22.81
N VAL A 8 16.36 -12.49 -22.68
CA VAL A 8 15.26 -13.24 -22.04
C VAL A 8 15.15 -12.88 -20.55
N GLU A 9 16.27 -12.90 -19.82
CA GLU A 9 16.32 -12.47 -18.41
C GLU A 9 15.80 -11.03 -18.23
N LYS A 10 16.22 -10.11 -19.12
CA LYS A 10 15.78 -8.71 -19.09
C LYS A 10 14.29 -8.58 -19.38
N ALA A 11 13.78 -9.29 -20.38
CA ALA A 11 12.35 -9.31 -20.71
C ALA A 11 11.52 -9.82 -19.54
N LEU A 12 11.92 -10.93 -18.93
CA LEU A 12 11.25 -11.50 -17.76
C LEU A 12 11.20 -10.51 -16.59
N THR A 13 12.30 -9.78 -16.36
CA THR A 13 12.37 -8.74 -15.32
C THR A 13 11.33 -7.63 -15.55
N TYR A 14 11.19 -7.15 -16.78
CA TYR A 14 10.18 -6.13 -17.09
C TYR A 14 8.75 -6.66 -16.97
N VAL A 15 8.51 -7.89 -17.41
CA VAL A 15 7.21 -8.55 -17.25
C VAL A 15 6.84 -8.65 -15.77
N ALA A 16 7.76 -9.12 -14.92
CA ALA A 16 7.53 -9.21 -13.48
C ALA A 16 7.23 -7.84 -12.85
N ARG A 17 7.97 -6.79 -13.25
CA ARG A 17 7.73 -5.42 -12.76
C ARG A 17 6.37 -4.89 -13.18
N ALA A 18 5.97 -5.12 -14.44
CA ALA A 18 4.66 -4.71 -14.94
C ALA A 18 3.53 -5.46 -14.23
N ALA A 19 3.68 -6.77 -14.05
CA ALA A 19 2.72 -7.60 -13.32
C ALA A 19 2.54 -7.11 -11.88
N TRP A 20 3.63 -6.81 -11.17
CA TRP A 20 3.56 -6.27 -9.80
C TRP A 20 2.83 -4.93 -9.74
N PHE A 21 3.14 -4.02 -10.66
CA PHE A 21 2.48 -2.71 -10.70
C PHE A 21 0.96 -2.82 -10.92
N VAL A 22 0.53 -3.69 -11.84
CA VAL A 22 -0.90 -3.94 -12.09
C VAL A 22 -1.55 -4.58 -10.87
N PHE A 23 -0.92 -5.62 -10.30
CA PHE A 23 -1.42 -6.28 -9.11
C PHE A 23 -1.60 -5.31 -7.94
N GLU A 24 -0.58 -4.50 -7.63
CA GLU A 24 -0.63 -3.52 -6.55
C GLU A 24 -1.77 -2.51 -6.78
N ARG A 25 -1.93 -2.03 -8.01
CA ARG A 25 -2.96 -1.04 -8.34
C ARG A 25 -4.36 -1.60 -8.16
N LEU A 26 -4.60 -2.85 -8.56
CA LEU A 26 -5.87 -3.54 -8.38
C LEU A 26 -6.14 -3.87 -6.90
N ASN A 27 -5.11 -4.28 -6.15
CA ASN A 27 -5.24 -4.60 -4.72
C ASN A 27 -5.68 -3.38 -3.88
N ARG A 28 -5.42 -2.15 -4.35
CA ARG A 28 -5.88 -0.91 -3.70
C ARG A 28 -7.36 -0.57 -3.93
N ILE A 29 -8.06 -1.24 -4.84
CA ILE A 29 -9.46 -0.92 -5.18
C ILE A 29 -10.42 -1.35 -4.07
N ARG A 30 -10.19 -2.51 -3.45
CA ARG A 30 -11.01 -3.06 -2.37
C ARG A 30 -10.12 -3.60 -1.24
N PRO A 31 -9.51 -2.72 -0.43
CA PRO A 31 -8.68 -3.13 0.69
C PRO A 31 -9.54 -3.81 1.76
N ASN A 32 -9.01 -4.88 2.36
CA ASN A 32 -9.66 -5.56 3.48
C ASN A 32 -9.87 -4.65 4.69
N PRO A 33 -10.93 -4.89 5.49
CA PRO A 33 -11.18 -4.12 6.70
C PRO A 33 -9.99 -4.18 7.67
N SER A 34 -9.90 -3.19 8.55
CA SER A 34 -8.90 -3.19 9.61
C SER A 34 -9.24 -4.13 10.75
N PHE A 35 -8.21 -4.63 11.42
CA PHE A 35 -8.36 -5.41 12.63
C PHE A 35 -8.86 -4.54 13.79
N THR A 36 -9.78 -5.10 14.59
CA THR A 36 -10.28 -4.50 15.82
C THR A 36 -9.61 -5.19 17.01
N PRO A 37 -8.66 -4.55 17.69
CA PRO A 37 -8.02 -5.15 18.86
C PRO A 37 -8.99 -5.18 20.06
N LYS A 38 -8.79 -6.13 20.99
CA LYS A 38 -9.68 -6.34 22.14
C LYS A 38 -9.87 -5.12 23.06
N TRP A 39 -8.94 -4.17 23.02
CA TRP A 39 -8.96 -2.97 23.85
C TRP A 39 -9.62 -1.75 23.17
N SER A 40 -10.06 -1.87 21.92
CA SER A 40 -10.68 -0.78 21.15
C SER A 40 -12.07 -1.17 20.69
N ASP A 41 -13.04 -0.28 20.87
CA ASP A 41 -14.41 -0.47 20.36
C ASP A 41 -14.49 -0.36 18.83
N ARG A 42 -13.45 0.20 18.19
CA ARG A 42 -13.40 0.47 16.74
C ARG A 42 -12.15 -0.13 16.09
N PRO A 43 -12.23 -0.52 14.80
CA PRO A 43 -11.07 -1.00 14.06
C PRO A 43 -10.00 0.09 13.95
N LEU A 44 -8.74 -0.35 13.88
CA LEU A 44 -7.61 0.59 13.71
C LEU A 44 -7.69 1.29 12.35
N LEU A 45 -7.52 2.61 12.32
CA LEU A 45 -7.50 3.37 11.08
C LEU A 45 -6.29 2.98 10.21
N LYS A 46 -6.52 2.77 8.91
CA LYS A 46 -5.48 2.60 7.90
C LYS A 46 -4.65 3.87 7.78
N SER A 47 -3.43 3.76 7.25
CA SER A 47 -2.51 4.91 7.12
C SER A 47 -3.11 6.09 6.37
N TYR A 48 -3.92 5.83 5.33
CA TYR A 48 -4.59 6.84 4.52
C TYR A 48 -5.87 7.42 5.15
N GLU A 49 -6.40 6.80 6.21
CA GLU A 49 -7.57 7.28 6.96
C GLU A 49 -7.17 8.17 8.15
N LYS A 50 -5.89 8.15 8.53
CA LYS A 50 -5.38 8.94 9.65
C LYS A 50 -5.42 10.43 9.29
N VAL A 51 -6.20 11.19 10.04
CA VAL A 51 -6.24 12.66 9.95
C VAL A 51 -5.37 13.27 11.05
N LYS A 52 -4.77 14.44 10.76
CA LYS A 52 -4.23 15.31 11.80
C LYS A 52 -5.37 16.23 12.24
N PRO A 53 -6.03 15.96 13.38
CA PRO A 53 -7.08 16.86 13.85
C PRO A 53 -6.47 18.24 14.04
N PRO A 54 -7.19 19.32 13.68
CA PRO A 54 -6.73 20.67 13.98
C PRO A 54 -6.57 20.75 15.49
N LEU A 55 -5.33 21.00 15.94
CA LEU A 55 -5.08 21.31 17.34
C LEU A 55 -5.66 22.70 17.55
N GLY A 56 -6.90 22.76 18.06
CA GLY A 56 -7.57 24.01 18.39
C GLY A 56 -6.66 24.92 19.18
N TRP A 57 -6.71 26.21 18.87
CA TRP A 57 -6.02 27.27 19.60
C TRP A 57 -7.10 28.15 20.24
N PRO A 58 -7.04 28.47 21.55
CA PRO A 58 -6.09 27.97 22.56
C PRO A 58 -6.41 26.52 22.97
N ARG A 59 -5.38 25.76 23.37
CA ARG A 59 -5.58 24.44 24.00
C ARG A 59 -5.97 24.67 25.47
N THR A 60 -7.22 24.46 25.83
CA THR A 60 -7.59 24.17 27.21
C THR A 60 -7.30 22.71 27.49
N THR A 61 -6.30 22.45 28.33
CA THR A 61 -6.03 21.14 28.95
C THR A 61 -7.00 20.88 30.09
#